data_AF-A0A934ABW8-F1
#
_entry.id   AF-A0A934ABW8-F1
#
_cell.length_a   1.000
_cell.length_b   1.000
_cell.length_c   1.000
_cell.angle_alpha   90.00
_cell.angle_beta   90.00
_cell.angle_gamma   90.00
#
_symmetry.space_group_name_H-M   'P 1'
#
loop_
_entity.id
_entity.type
_entity.pdbx_description
1 polymer ?
#
loop_
_entity_poly.entity_id
_entity_poly.type
_entity_poly.pdbx_seq_one_letter_code
_entity_poly.pdbx_strand_id
1 'polypeptide(L)'
;MRIPVSELSMQKRPFRILSLSGGGVRGIFQAVFLRCIGETLNVPLWKLFDLIAGTSTGSIIGMGIALGIDTNRIEEFYKTHSYVIFDKRFMANVRRGPKYDQKHLSKYLKQVFSNKKLADTKTHVLVTASCLDQFQHRVFSTIPTQGTADLNLSAVDVVLCSSAAPTYFSPVKPAGQERTYIDGGLWANSPSSLAIAWAHRYLKFPFESIRLLSVGTGEFPNGMTQAQLESLRPYSPDAIRAIFEIMFSCQASFADHHAQEILGSHNFLRINASLDQVVSLDEVEKALTKLPAYAEEQAQRNLETIKNMFLLSDMSDSHSSNESVDQMAVTEDQLVSRHLIAATGLTGFYPSRDHYMLRGKSASSIDKYVATARNSVVMVSINLMTGMQFDDLCTILRRKLEDTNGKFQVVISLLNPYRDDLMSTLGPSLGKESKYLSDSIKETIGNLLEFQKSLSSSSQERFSVHLHNSIPFGSAIMIDHKDAHGRIQIETKPYKAALRRSFAFEVAPTGIDGLYATIATGYEELLRDGKLVSEKDLKETSKPKNRKQTKPKK
;
A
#
# COMPACT_ATOMS: atom_id res chain seq x y z
N MET A 1 -27.29 -2.90 17.21
CA MET A 1 -27.86 -3.41 15.95
C MET A 1 -26.79 -3.21 14.88
N ARG A 2 -26.71 -4.08 13.86
CA ARG A 2 -25.71 -3.94 12.78
C ARG A 2 -26.01 -2.69 11.95
N ILE A 3 -24.98 -1.91 11.64
CA ILE A 3 -25.11 -0.73 10.78
C ILE A 3 -25.57 -1.19 9.39
N PRO A 4 -26.63 -0.61 8.81
CA PRO A 4 -27.06 -0.93 7.45
C PRO A 4 -25.95 -0.63 6.42
N VAL A 5 -25.86 -1.45 5.37
CA VAL A 5 -24.85 -1.26 4.31
C VAL A 5 -24.91 0.15 3.69
N SER A 6 -26.11 0.72 3.55
CA SER A 6 -26.32 2.08 3.04
C SER A 6 -25.73 3.18 3.93
N GLU A 7 -25.54 2.91 5.22
CA GLU A 7 -25.03 3.88 6.19
C GLU A 7 -23.53 3.73 6.45
N LEU A 8 -22.93 2.59 6.09
CA LEU A 8 -21.49 2.36 6.27
C LEU A 8 -20.65 3.41 5.54
N SER A 9 -20.96 3.69 4.27
CA SER A 9 -20.21 4.64 3.44
C SER A 9 -20.42 6.11 3.85
N MET A 10 -21.37 6.39 4.75
CA MET A 10 -21.62 7.74 5.28
C MET A 10 -20.74 8.06 6.50
N GLN A 11 -20.04 7.08 7.06
CA GLN A 11 -19.16 7.31 8.19
C GLN A 11 -17.84 7.95 7.73
N LYS A 12 -17.44 9.05 8.36
CA LYS A 12 -16.17 9.75 8.09
C LYS A 12 -14.93 9.06 8.67
N ARG A 13 -15.04 7.80 9.09
CA ARG A 13 -13.97 7.03 9.71
C ARG A 13 -13.55 5.86 8.82
N PRO A 14 -12.35 5.29 9.02
CA PRO A 14 -11.91 4.13 8.25
C PRO A 14 -12.84 2.92 8.41
N PHE A 15 -12.98 2.10 7.37
CA PHE A 15 -13.70 0.84 7.41
C PHE A 15 -12.83 -0.26 7.99
N ARG A 16 -13.22 -0.83 9.13
CA ARG A 16 -12.35 -1.69 9.93
C ARG A 16 -12.74 -3.16 9.79
N ILE A 17 -11.79 -3.98 9.34
CA ILE A 17 -11.96 -5.39 9.03
C ILE A 17 -11.15 -6.23 10.03
N LEU A 18 -11.78 -7.26 10.59
CA LEU A 18 -11.10 -8.36 11.26
C LEU A 18 -11.10 -9.59 10.33
N SER A 19 -9.93 -10.13 10.00
CA SER A 19 -9.74 -11.33 9.19
C SER A 19 -9.17 -12.45 10.06
N LEU A 20 -9.86 -13.58 10.15
CA LEU A 20 -9.50 -14.70 11.02
C LEU A 20 -9.23 -15.95 10.18
N SER A 21 -7.98 -16.43 10.26
CA SER A 21 -7.53 -17.58 9.48
C SER A 21 -8.09 -18.91 10.02
N GLY A 22 -8.17 -19.91 9.16
CA GLY A 22 -8.42 -21.30 9.57
C GLY A 22 -7.22 -21.93 10.27
N GLY A 23 -7.45 -23.05 10.98
CA GLY A 23 -6.38 -23.69 11.76
C GLY A 23 -6.80 -24.75 12.79
N GLY A 24 -8.05 -25.22 12.76
CA GLY A 24 -8.53 -26.26 13.68
C GLY A 24 -8.44 -25.84 15.15
N VAL A 25 -7.92 -26.72 16.02
CA VAL A 25 -7.78 -26.45 17.46
C VAL A 25 -6.85 -25.27 17.76
N ARG A 26 -5.95 -24.93 16.83
CA ARG A 26 -5.05 -23.76 16.96
C ARG A 26 -5.80 -22.43 17.05
N GLY A 27 -7.11 -22.41 16.74
CA GLY A 27 -7.99 -21.27 16.98
C GLY A 27 -7.99 -20.77 18.43
N ILE A 28 -7.57 -21.59 19.41
CA ILE A 28 -7.33 -21.11 20.79
C ILE A 28 -6.39 -19.91 20.84
N PHE A 29 -5.40 -19.82 19.94
CA PHE A 29 -4.53 -18.64 19.82
C PHE A 29 -5.35 -17.37 19.54
N GLN A 30 -6.21 -17.42 18.52
CA GLN A 30 -7.08 -16.30 18.14
C GLN A 30 -8.05 -15.95 19.27
N ALA A 31 -8.65 -16.95 19.92
CA ALA A 31 -9.62 -16.75 20.98
C ALA A 31 -9.00 -16.02 22.18
N VAL A 32 -7.83 -16.48 22.65
CA VAL A 32 -7.08 -15.86 23.74
C VAL A 32 -6.62 -14.45 23.35
N PHE A 33 -6.03 -14.28 22.15
CA PHE A 33 -5.58 -12.98 21.67
C PHE A 33 -6.72 -11.96 21.66
N LEU A 34 -7.87 -12.33 21.08
CA LEU A 34 -9.03 -11.45 20.97
C LEU A 34 -9.68 -11.18 22.32
N ARG A 35 -9.70 -12.14 23.26
CA ARG A 35 -10.10 -11.87 24.64
C ARG A 35 -9.22 -10.79 25.26
N CYS A 36 -7.90 -10.97 25.21
CA CYS A 36 -6.95 -10.01 25.79
C CYS A 36 -7.13 -8.60 25.20
N ILE A 37 -7.31 -8.49 23.89
CA ILE A 37 -7.60 -7.20 23.23
C ILE A 37 -8.94 -6.63 23.69
N GLY A 38 -10.01 -7.43 23.71
CA GLY A 38 -11.35 -6.99 24.13
C GLY A 38 -11.39 -6.49 25.57
N GLU A 39 -10.75 -7.21 26.49
CA GLU A 39 -10.65 -6.85 27.91
C GLU A 39 -9.82 -5.58 28.11
N THR A 40 -8.66 -5.49 27.44
CA THR A 40 -7.75 -4.35 27.63
C THR A 40 -8.30 -3.06 27.02
N LEU A 41 -9.01 -3.16 25.88
CA LEU A 41 -9.65 -2.00 25.26
C LEU A 41 -10.99 -1.64 25.92
N ASN A 42 -11.56 -2.54 26.72
CA ASN A 42 -12.89 -2.39 27.34
C ASN A 42 -14.00 -2.02 26.33
N VAL A 43 -13.89 -2.54 25.10
CA VAL A 43 -14.85 -2.33 24.01
C VAL A 43 -15.24 -3.68 23.43
N PRO A 44 -16.55 -3.97 23.26
CA PRO A 44 -16.98 -5.18 22.57
C PRO A 44 -16.41 -5.22 21.15
N LEU A 45 -15.70 -6.29 20.78
CA LEU A 45 -14.98 -6.37 19.50
C LEU A 45 -15.87 -6.18 18.26
N TRP A 46 -17.15 -6.56 18.32
CA TRP A 46 -18.10 -6.31 17.23
C TRP A 46 -18.41 -4.83 16.99
N LYS A 47 -18.08 -3.93 17.93
CA LYS A 47 -18.12 -2.47 17.73
C LYS A 47 -16.82 -1.93 17.14
N LEU A 48 -15.71 -2.64 17.34
CA LEU A 48 -14.40 -2.26 16.83
C LEU A 48 -14.28 -2.52 15.33
N PHE A 49 -14.93 -3.58 14.83
CA PHE A 49 -14.87 -4.00 13.43
C PHE A 49 -16.23 -3.89 12.75
N ASP A 50 -16.23 -3.26 11.58
CA ASP A 50 -17.42 -3.10 10.71
C ASP A 50 -17.65 -4.35 9.86
N LEU A 51 -16.60 -5.16 9.64
CA LEU A 51 -16.64 -6.44 8.94
C LEU A 51 -15.75 -7.47 9.63
N ILE A 52 -16.27 -8.69 9.83
CA ILE A 52 -15.51 -9.84 10.32
C ILE A 52 -15.53 -10.95 9.29
N ALA A 53 -14.37 -11.28 8.73
CA ALA A 53 -14.19 -12.38 7.80
C ALA A 53 -13.51 -13.56 8.49
N GLY A 54 -14.04 -14.77 8.32
CA GLY A 54 -13.51 -15.95 8.99
C GLY A 54 -13.56 -17.21 8.14
N THR A 55 -12.52 -18.02 8.27
CA THR A 55 -12.41 -19.34 7.63
C THR A 55 -12.24 -20.42 8.69
N SER A 56 -12.99 -21.53 8.58
CA SER A 56 -12.87 -22.68 9.47
C SER A 56 -12.97 -22.26 10.95
N THR A 57 -11.97 -22.54 11.78
CA THR A 57 -11.90 -22.08 13.18
C THR A 57 -12.09 -20.57 13.33
N GLY A 58 -11.54 -19.77 12.40
CA GLY A 58 -11.74 -18.32 12.37
C GLY A 58 -13.19 -17.92 12.11
N SER A 59 -13.99 -18.75 11.42
CA SER A 59 -15.42 -18.54 11.27
C SER A 59 -16.20 -18.80 12.56
N ILE A 60 -15.78 -19.78 13.39
CA ILE A 60 -16.36 -20.03 14.72
C ILE A 60 -16.17 -18.77 15.59
N ILE A 61 -14.93 -18.30 15.69
CA ILE A 61 -14.56 -17.16 16.53
C ILE A 61 -15.20 -15.87 16.00
N GLY A 62 -15.08 -15.63 14.69
CA GLY A 62 -15.64 -14.45 14.05
C GLY A 62 -17.16 -14.35 14.15
N MET A 63 -17.86 -15.48 13.97
CA MET A 63 -19.32 -15.54 14.16
C MET A 63 -19.70 -15.29 15.62
N GLY A 64 -18.97 -15.87 16.58
CA GLY A 64 -19.20 -15.63 18.01
C GLY A 64 -19.09 -14.14 18.37
N ILE A 65 -18.00 -13.49 17.93
CA ILE A 65 -17.80 -12.05 18.11
C ILE A 65 -18.93 -11.28 17.44
N ALA A 66 -19.27 -11.59 16.19
CA ALA A 66 -20.29 -10.88 15.44
C ALA A 66 -21.68 -11.02 16.06
N LEU A 67 -22.02 -12.14 16.69
CA LEU A 67 -23.26 -12.31 17.46
C LEU A 67 -23.22 -11.58 18.81
N GLY A 68 -22.08 -11.01 19.19
CA GLY A 68 -21.84 -10.31 20.44
C GLY A 68 -21.76 -11.25 21.63
N ILE A 69 -21.23 -12.46 21.43
CA ILE A 69 -20.90 -13.41 22.48
C ILE A 69 -19.61 -12.95 23.16
N ASP A 70 -19.56 -13.13 24.48
CA ASP A 70 -18.39 -12.80 25.28
C ASP A 70 -17.15 -13.61 24.83
N THR A 71 -16.01 -12.93 24.69
CA THR A 71 -14.77 -13.56 24.24
C THR A 71 -14.26 -14.63 25.21
N ASN A 72 -14.53 -14.51 26.51
CA ASN A 72 -14.23 -15.56 27.48
C ASN A 72 -15.00 -16.84 27.19
N ARG A 73 -16.27 -16.72 26.79
CA ARG A 73 -17.09 -17.89 26.42
C ARG A 73 -16.61 -18.55 25.11
N ILE A 74 -16.07 -17.75 24.19
CA ILE A 74 -15.45 -18.27 22.96
C ILE A 74 -14.16 -19.02 23.29
N GLU A 75 -13.31 -18.48 24.17
CA GLU A 75 -12.11 -19.17 24.65
C GLU A 75 -12.44 -20.46 25.41
N GLU A 76 -13.42 -20.40 26.32
CA GLU A 76 -13.87 -21.53 27.12
C GLU A 76 -14.36 -22.68 26.23
N PHE A 77 -15.04 -22.38 25.12
CA PHE A 77 -15.42 -23.39 24.13
C PHE A 77 -14.21 -24.21 23.65
N TYR A 78 -13.08 -23.57 23.34
CA TYR A 78 -11.87 -24.29 22.93
C TYR A 78 -11.25 -25.05 24.11
N LYS A 79 -11.14 -24.44 25.29
CA LYS A 79 -10.54 -25.08 26.47
C LYS A 79 -11.29 -26.33 26.92
N THR A 80 -12.63 -26.30 26.88
CA THR A 80 -13.48 -27.34 27.46
C THR A 80 -13.94 -28.39 26.46
N HIS A 81 -14.10 -28.04 25.18
CA HIS A 81 -14.74 -28.95 24.20
C HIS A 81 -13.79 -29.51 23.16
N SER A 82 -12.56 -28.98 23.01
CA SER A 82 -11.63 -29.46 21.96
C SER A 82 -11.31 -30.96 22.07
N TYR A 83 -11.13 -31.49 23.29
CA TYR A 83 -10.89 -32.92 23.49
C TYR A 83 -12.04 -33.81 22.97
N VAL A 84 -13.28 -33.36 23.11
CA VAL A 84 -14.46 -34.11 22.64
C VAL A 84 -14.69 -33.91 21.14
N ILE A 85 -14.43 -32.71 20.63
CA ILE A 85 -14.58 -32.38 19.20
C ILE A 85 -13.57 -33.18 18.36
N PHE A 86 -12.34 -33.32 18.84
CA PHE A 86 -11.27 -34.08 18.19
C PHE A 86 -11.10 -35.48 18.80
N ASP A 87 -12.17 -36.05 19.35
CA ASP A 87 -12.19 -37.46 19.76
C ASP A 87 -12.42 -38.36 18.54
N LYS A 88 -11.44 -39.22 18.24
CA LYS A 88 -11.43 -40.03 17.02
C LYS A 88 -12.58 -41.04 17.06
N ARG A 89 -13.25 -41.24 15.92
CA ARG A 89 -14.28 -42.29 15.81
C ARG A 89 -13.66 -43.66 16.07
N PHE A 90 -14.43 -44.56 16.69
CA PHE A 90 -14.01 -45.95 16.89
C PHE A 90 -13.64 -46.60 15.55
N MET A 91 -12.42 -47.12 15.45
CA MET A 91 -11.82 -47.65 14.20
C MET A 91 -11.74 -46.65 13.03
N ALA A 92 -11.53 -45.34 13.29
CA ALA A 92 -11.36 -44.32 12.24
C ALA A 92 -10.28 -44.65 11.20
N ASN A 93 -9.25 -45.44 11.56
CA ASN A 93 -8.17 -45.84 10.65
C ASN A 93 -8.55 -47.02 9.73
N VAL A 94 -9.68 -47.69 9.98
CA VAL A 94 -10.11 -48.92 9.26
C VAL A 94 -11.47 -48.73 8.58
N ARG A 95 -12.34 -47.88 9.14
CA ARG A 95 -13.70 -47.65 8.65
C ARG A 95 -13.75 -46.45 7.70
N ARG A 96 -14.48 -46.59 6.58
CA ARG A 96 -14.72 -45.47 5.63
C ARG A 96 -15.44 -44.31 6.32
N GLY A 97 -14.97 -43.09 6.07
CA GLY A 97 -15.57 -41.85 6.59
C GLY A 97 -14.54 -40.90 7.21
N PRO A 98 -14.98 -39.74 7.72
CA PRO A 98 -14.09 -38.77 8.36
C PRO A 98 -13.59 -39.27 9.72
N LYS A 99 -12.44 -38.72 10.13
CA LYS A 99 -11.75 -39.03 11.40
C LYS A 99 -12.58 -38.70 12.64
N TYR A 100 -13.38 -37.63 12.58
CA TYR A 100 -14.16 -37.09 13.68
C TYR A 100 -15.66 -37.05 13.36
N ASP A 101 -16.51 -37.12 14.39
CA ASP A 101 -17.96 -37.00 14.23
C ASP A 101 -18.39 -35.53 14.30
N GLN A 102 -18.93 -35.02 13.19
CA GLN A 102 -19.44 -33.65 13.08
C GLN A 102 -20.52 -33.32 14.13
N LYS A 103 -21.19 -34.33 14.68
CA LYS A 103 -22.21 -34.15 15.74
C LYS A 103 -21.64 -33.51 17.00
N HIS A 104 -20.38 -33.78 17.38
CA HIS A 104 -19.78 -33.19 18.57
C HIS A 104 -19.61 -31.67 18.39
N LEU A 105 -18.99 -31.25 17.28
CA LEU A 105 -18.84 -29.84 16.96
C LEU A 105 -20.21 -29.15 16.84
N SER A 106 -21.18 -29.77 16.14
CA SER A 106 -22.54 -29.23 16.01
C SER A 106 -23.23 -29.04 17.36
N LYS A 107 -23.10 -30.00 18.28
CA LYS A 107 -23.69 -29.94 19.62
C LYS A 107 -23.18 -28.73 20.40
N TYR A 108 -21.86 -28.55 20.47
CA TYR A 108 -21.27 -27.45 21.26
C TYR A 108 -21.46 -26.09 20.58
N LEU A 109 -21.43 -26.01 19.25
CA LEU A 109 -21.80 -24.79 18.54
C LEU A 109 -23.26 -24.38 18.80
N LYS A 110 -24.20 -25.33 18.89
CA LYS A 110 -25.58 -25.04 19.29
C LYS A 110 -25.69 -24.52 20.72
N GLN A 111 -24.82 -24.95 21.64
CA GLN A 111 -24.81 -24.39 22.99
C GLN A 111 -24.32 -22.93 23.00
N VAL A 112 -23.30 -22.62 22.20
CA VAL A 112 -22.72 -21.26 22.11
C VAL A 112 -23.64 -20.31 21.32
N PHE A 113 -24.05 -20.69 20.11
CA PHE A 113 -24.82 -19.83 19.19
C PHE A 113 -26.33 -19.96 19.34
N SER A 114 -26.84 -21.00 20.01
CA SER A 114 -28.28 -21.29 20.11
C SER A 114 -28.92 -21.37 18.72
N ASN A 115 -30.11 -20.78 18.53
CA ASN A 115 -30.83 -20.75 17.25
C ASN A 115 -30.55 -19.49 16.42
N LYS A 116 -29.42 -18.81 16.67
CA LYS A 116 -29.09 -17.54 16.00
C LYS A 116 -28.80 -17.75 14.51
N LYS A 117 -29.19 -16.77 13.72
CA LYS A 117 -28.99 -16.68 12.27
C LYS A 117 -28.01 -15.58 11.92
N LEU A 118 -27.60 -15.51 10.66
CA LEU A 118 -26.76 -14.40 10.15
C LEU A 118 -27.46 -13.03 10.26
N ALA A 119 -28.79 -12.99 10.28
CA ALA A 119 -29.56 -11.78 10.58
C ALA A 119 -29.28 -11.21 11.97
N ASP A 120 -28.94 -12.06 12.94
CA ASP A 120 -28.76 -11.68 14.35
C ASP A 120 -27.37 -11.10 14.65
N THR A 121 -26.46 -11.07 13.67
CA THR A 121 -25.13 -10.50 13.88
C THR A 121 -25.21 -8.99 14.08
N LYS A 122 -24.41 -8.48 15.01
CA LYS A 122 -24.25 -7.06 15.37
C LYS A 122 -23.27 -6.32 14.47
N THR A 123 -22.48 -7.05 13.67
CA THR A 123 -21.57 -6.51 12.65
C THR A 123 -21.62 -7.39 11.39
N HIS A 124 -21.11 -6.91 10.26
CA HIS A 124 -21.12 -7.69 9.03
C HIS A 124 -20.14 -8.86 9.11
N VAL A 125 -20.52 -9.98 8.49
CA VAL A 125 -19.67 -11.17 8.40
C VAL A 125 -19.52 -11.69 6.98
N LEU A 126 -18.33 -12.26 6.72
CA LEU A 126 -18.02 -13.14 5.59
C LEU A 126 -17.51 -14.48 6.12
N VAL A 127 -18.09 -15.58 5.68
CA VAL A 127 -17.64 -16.92 6.04
C VAL A 127 -17.36 -17.73 4.78
N THR A 128 -16.12 -18.23 4.65
CA THR A 128 -15.69 -18.96 3.45
C THR A 128 -16.10 -20.43 3.54
N ALA A 129 -16.45 -21.03 2.40
CA ALA A 129 -16.71 -22.44 2.24
C ALA A 129 -16.40 -22.88 0.80
N SER A 130 -16.38 -24.18 0.56
CA SER A 130 -16.17 -24.75 -0.78
C SER A 130 -17.34 -25.65 -1.15
N CYS A 131 -17.86 -25.50 -2.36
CA CYS A 131 -18.98 -26.29 -2.88
C CYS A 131 -18.48 -27.65 -3.34
N LEU A 132 -18.97 -28.74 -2.72
CA LEU A 132 -18.44 -30.09 -2.92
C LEU A 132 -18.70 -30.63 -4.34
N ASP A 133 -19.85 -30.32 -4.91
CA ASP A 133 -20.37 -30.85 -6.17
C ASP A 133 -19.84 -30.12 -7.42
N GLN A 134 -19.46 -28.85 -7.29
CA GLN A 134 -19.05 -28.00 -8.42
C GLN A 134 -17.60 -27.53 -8.35
N PHE A 135 -16.87 -27.85 -7.26
CA PHE A 135 -15.52 -27.35 -7.00
C PHE A 135 -15.40 -25.82 -7.07
N GLN A 136 -16.47 -25.12 -6.67
CA GLN A 136 -16.55 -23.66 -6.65
C GLN A 136 -16.37 -23.12 -5.24
N HIS A 137 -15.82 -21.91 -5.14
CA HIS A 137 -15.79 -21.16 -3.89
C HIS A 137 -17.22 -20.73 -3.48
N ARG A 138 -17.46 -20.58 -2.17
CA ARG A 138 -18.68 -19.99 -1.60
C ARG A 138 -18.30 -19.03 -0.47
N VAL A 139 -18.95 -17.88 -0.44
CA VAL A 139 -18.83 -16.91 0.66
C VAL A 139 -20.22 -16.68 1.24
N PHE A 140 -20.49 -17.19 2.44
CA PHE A 140 -21.69 -16.85 3.18
C PHE A 140 -21.56 -15.43 3.73
N SER A 141 -22.57 -14.58 3.50
CA SER A 141 -22.42 -13.14 3.71
C SER A 141 -23.70 -12.48 4.23
N THR A 142 -23.50 -11.51 5.12
CA THR A 142 -24.54 -10.55 5.52
C THR A 142 -24.61 -9.32 4.62
N ILE A 143 -23.60 -9.12 3.77
CA ILE A 143 -23.56 -8.09 2.73
C ILE A 143 -24.28 -8.65 1.50
N PRO A 144 -25.33 -7.98 1.00
CA PRO A 144 -26.04 -8.42 -0.19
C PRO A 144 -25.12 -8.30 -1.41
N THR A 145 -24.94 -9.40 -2.13
CA THR A 145 -24.32 -9.44 -3.46
C THR A 145 -25.44 -9.55 -4.52
N GLN A 146 -25.11 -9.71 -5.80
CA GLN A 146 -26.12 -9.85 -6.85
C GLN A 146 -26.96 -11.13 -6.66
N GLY A 147 -28.04 -11.04 -5.90
CA GLY A 147 -29.12 -12.03 -5.88
C GLY A 147 -29.68 -12.45 -4.51
N THR A 148 -28.89 -12.54 -3.43
CA THR A 148 -29.38 -13.00 -2.11
C THR A 148 -28.44 -12.62 -0.98
N ALA A 149 -28.98 -12.18 0.17
CA ALA A 149 -28.22 -12.13 1.42
C ALA A 149 -28.54 -13.39 2.26
N ASP A 150 -27.53 -13.96 2.92
CA ASP A 150 -27.63 -15.24 3.63
C ASP A 150 -28.27 -15.11 5.04
N LEU A 151 -28.99 -14.02 5.27
CA LEU A 151 -29.44 -13.58 6.60
C LEU A 151 -30.28 -14.63 7.34
N ASN A 152 -31.03 -15.45 6.60
CA ASN A 152 -31.89 -16.47 7.19
C ASN A 152 -31.17 -17.79 7.54
N LEU A 153 -29.91 -17.96 7.12
CA LEU A 153 -29.15 -19.17 7.41
C LEU A 153 -28.76 -19.24 8.89
N SER A 154 -28.74 -20.45 9.43
CA SER A 154 -28.27 -20.74 10.79
C SER A 154 -26.78 -20.42 10.91
N ALA A 155 -26.40 -19.68 11.96
CA ALA A 155 -25.01 -19.39 12.26
C ALA A 155 -24.21 -20.69 12.50
N VAL A 156 -24.84 -21.69 13.12
CA VAL A 156 -24.24 -23.01 13.33
C VAL A 156 -23.96 -23.70 12.00
N ASP A 157 -24.93 -23.78 11.10
CA ASP A 157 -24.76 -24.49 9.83
C ASP A 157 -23.69 -23.83 8.95
N VAL A 158 -23.67 -22.49 8.90
CA VAL A 158 -22.69 -21.72 8.12
C VAL A 158 -21.26 -21.99 8.62
N VAL A 159 -21.05 -21.95 9.93
CA VAL A 159 -19.74 -22.24 10.53
C VAL A 159 -19.36 -23.72 10.34
N LEU A 160 -20.30 -24.65 10.49
CA LEU A 160 -20.06 -26.07 10.21
C LEU A 160 -19.64 -26.32 8.75
N CYS A 161 -20.24 -25.62 7.78
CA CYS A 161 -19.80 -25.67 6.38
C CYS A 161 -18.35 -25.21 6.23
N SER A 162 -17.99 -24.11 6.89
CA SER A 162 -16.64 -23.54 6.85
C SER A 162 -15.60 -24.39 7.55
N SER A 163 -15.96 -25.17 8.58
CA SER A 163 -15.04 -26.01 9.36
C SER A 163 -15.00 -27.49 8.95
N ALA A 164 -15.73 -27.88 7.90
CA ALA A 164 -15.83 -29.27 7.45
C ALA A 164 -14.58 -29.68 6.63
N ALA A 165 -13.41 -29.73 7.27
CA ALA A 165 -12.15 -30.04 6.61
C ALA A 165 -12.14 -31.47 6.05
N PRO A 166 -11.75 -31.68 4.77
CA PRO A 166 -11.71 -33.02 4.18
C PRO A 166 -10.88 -33.98 5.02
N THR A 167 -11.31 -35.24 5.12
CA THR A 167 -10.74 -36.30 5.99
C THR A 167 -10.95 -36.11 7.50
N TYR A 168 -11.18 -34.88 7.98
CA TYR A 168 -11.42 -34.58 9.40
C TYR A 168 -12.90 -34.65 9.75
N PHE A 169 -13.75 -33.97 8.99
CA PHE A 169 -15.18 -33.84 9.26
C PHE A 169 -16.02 -34.15 8.01
N SER A 170 -17.29 -34.51 8.22
CA SER A 170 -18.25 -34.74 7.13
C SER A 170 -18.63 -33.43 6.44
N PRO A 171 -18.83 -33.43 5.11
CA PRO A 171 -19.46 -32.31 4.40
C PRO A 171 -20.83 -31.96 4.97
N VAL A 172 -21.21 -30.69 4.87
CA VAL A 172 -22.42 -30.15 5.51
C VAL A 172 -23.36 -29.57 4.47
N LYS A 173 -24.64 -29.96 4.54
CA LYS A 173 -25.72 -29.35 3.76
C LYS A 173 -26.57 -28.48 4.69
N PRO A 174 -26.43 -27.14 4.64
CA PRO A 174 -27.20 -26.23 5.47
C PRO A 174 -28.69 -26.34 5.19
N ALA A 175 -29.53 -26.15 6.21
CA ALA A 175 -30.98 -26.18 6.04
C ALA A 175 -31.43 -25.09 5.04
N GLY A 176 -32.31 -25.47 4.10
CA GLY A 176 -32.82 -24.55 3.07
C GLY A 176 -31.81 -24.21 1.97
N GLN A 177 -30.71 -24.96 1.86
CA GLN A 177 -29.77 -24.87 0.73
C GLN A 177 -29.77 -26.19 -0.04
N GLU A 178 -29.54 -26.12 -1.36
CA GLU A 178 -29.56 -27.31 -2.22
C GLU A 178 -28.22 -28.06 -2.19
N ARG A 179 -27.13 -27.34 -1.95
CA ARG A 179 -25.76 -27.83 -2.10
C ARG A 179 -25.11 -28.21 -0.78
N THR A 180 -24.06 -29.01 -0.90
CA THR A 180 -23.23 -29.50 0.21
C THR A 180 -21.88 -28.81 0.17
N TYR A 181 -21.37 -28.42 1.33
CA TYR A 181 -20.16 -27.63 1.48
C TYR A 181 -19.11 -28.32 2.36
N ILE A 182 -17.86 -27.96 2.11
CA ILE A 182 -16.67 -28.34 2.88
C ILE A 182 -15.85 -27.08 3.21
N ASP A 183 -14.78 -27.26 3.98
CA ASP A 183 -13.97 -26.17 4.53
C ASP A 183 -13.51 -25.14 3.46
N GLY A 184 -13.61 -23.86 3.81
CA GLY A 184 -13.20 -22.74 2.96
C GLY A 184 -11.68 -22.56 2.88
N GLY A 185 -10.94 -23.20 3.78
CA GLY A 185 -9.48 -23.27 3.82
C GLY A 185 -8.88 -23.91 2.58
N LEU A 186 -9.66 -24.56 1.72
CA LEU A 186 -9.19 -25.05 0.42
C LEU A 186 -8.81 -23.93 -0.55
N TRP A 187 -9.43 -22.74 -0.44
CA TRP A 187 -9.18 -21.62 -1.37
C TRP A 187 -8.95 -20.26 -0.68
N ALA A 188 -9.42 -20.08 0.56
CA ALA A 188 -9.24 -18.84 1.32
C ALA A 188 -9.05 -19.10 2.83
N ASN A 189 -7.95 -19.74 3.21
CA ASN A 189 -7.58 -20.04 4.59
C ASN A 189 -7.26 -18.77 5.37
N SER A 190 -6.70 -17.75 4.71
CA SER A 190 -6.74 -16.36 5.20
C SER A 190 -7.71 -15.55 4.31
N PRO A 191 -8.84 -15.06 4.85
CA PRO A 191 -9.83 -14.34 4.07
C PRO A 191 -9.50 -12.84 3.90
N SER A 192 -8.25 -12.40 4.10
CA SER A 192 -7.87 -10.97 4.11
C SER A 192 -8.10 -10.29 2.75
N SER A 193 -7.50 -10.84 1.68
CA SER A 193 -7.69 -10.33 0.31
C SER A 193 -9.17 -10.38 -0.11
N LEU A 194 -9.89 -11.42 0.31
CA LEU A 194 -11.34 -11.57 0.07
C LEU A 194 -12.13 -10.42 0.71
N ALA A 195 -11.86 -10.14 1.99
CA ALA A 195 -12.56 -9.12 2.74
C ALA A 195 -12.33 -7.72 2.16
N ILE A 196 -11.10 -7.43 1.72
CA ILE A 196 -10.75 -6.19 1.01
C ILE A 196 -11.55 -6.07 -0.29
N ALA A 197 -11.56 -7.14 -1.10
CA ALA A 197 -12.31 -7.16 -2.35
C ALA A 197 -13.82 -6.93 -2.11
N TRP A 198 -14.38 -7.49 -1.03
CA TRP A 198 -15.79 -7.27 -0.68
C TRP A 198 -16.08 -5.83 -0.25
N ALA A 199 -15.25 -5.28 0.64
CA ALA A 199 -15.37 -3.91 1.10
C ALA A 199 -15.26 -2.92 -0.07
N HIS A 200 -14.31 -3.13 -0.96
CA HIS A 200 -14.14 -2.26 -2.13
C HIS A 200 -15.27 -2.44 -3.17
N ARG A 201 -15.56 -3.68 -3.58
CA ARG A 201 -16.45 -3.95 -4.72
C ARG A 201 -17.91 -3.71 -4.40
N TYR A 202 -18.36 -4.15 -3.22
CA TYR A 202 -19.77 -4.16 -2.82
C TYR A 202 -20.13 -3.03 -1.86
N LEU A 203 -19.23 -2.68 -0.93
CA LEU A 203 -19.46 -1.59 0.02
C LEU A 203 -18.90 -0.23 -0.45
N LYS A 204 -18.15 -0.22 -1.56
CA LYS A 204 -17.61 0.99 -2.22
C LYS A 204 -16.59 1.78 -1.40
N PHE A 205 -15.91 1.14 -0.45
CA PHE A 205 -14.81 1.78 0.27
C PHE A 205 -13.55 1.84 -0.60
N PRO A 206 -12.88 3.00 -0.73
CA PRO A 206 -11.56 3.09 -1.35
C PRO A 206 -10.52 2.35 -0.49
N PHE A 207 -9.47 1.79 -1.11
CA PHE A 207 -8.51 0.92 -0.42
C PHE A 207 -7.85 1.61 0.78
N GLU A 208 -7.56 2.90 0.65
CA GLU A 208 -6.88 3.73 1.63
C GLU A 208 -7.74 4.04 2.86
N SER A 209 -9.07 3.85 2.75
CA SER A 209 -10.01 3.95 3.86
C SER A 209 -10.21 2.64 4.61
N ILE A 210 -9.69 1.52 4.10
CA ILE A 210 -9.83 0.21 4.73
C ILE A 210 -8.69 0.03 5.74
N ARG A 211 -9.00 -0.51 6.92
CA ARG A 211 -8.04 -0.97 7.93
C ARG A 211 -8.31 -2.43 8.19
N LEU A 212 -7.29 -3.28 8.15
CA LEU A 212 -7.46 -4.72 8.31
C LEU A 212 -6.52 -5.28 9.38
N LEU A 213 -7.10 -5.96 10.38
CA LEU A 213 -6.39 -6.80 11.33
C LEU A 213 -6.54 -8.25 10.89
N SER A 214 -5.44 -8.88 10.48
CA SER A 214 -5.39 -10.29 10.12
C SER A 214 -4.80 -11.09 11.28
N VAL A 215 -5.53 -12.08 11.81
CA VAL A 215 -5.05 -12.92 12.92
C VAL A 215 -4.92 -14.36 12.44
N GLY A 216 -3.69 -14.88 12.48
CA GLY A 216 -3.35 -16.26 12.14
C GLY A 216 -3.65 -17.24 13.27
N THR A 217 -3.20 -18.49 13.12
CA THR A 217 -3.33 -19.55 14.13
C THR A 217 -1.99 -20.18 14.50
N GLY A 218 -0.92 -19.39 14.51
CA GLY A 218 0.46 -19.86 14.55
C GLY A 218 1.05 -20.06 13.15
N GLU A 219 2.32 -19.71 13.00
CA GLU A 219 3.15 -19.92 11.80
C GLU A 219 4.34 -20.80 12.18
N PHE A 220 4.74 -21.69 11.26
CA PHE A 220 5.92 -22.52 11.45
C PHE A 220 7.10 -21.84 10.74
N PRO A 221 8.20 -21.53 11.46
CA PRO A 221 9.33 -20.80 10.89
C PRO A 221 10.02 -21.59 9.78
N ASN A 222 9.92 -22.92 9.80
CA ASN A 222 10.43 -23.81 8.78
C ASN A 222 9.32 -24.73 8.26
N GLY A 223 9.22 -24.84 6.93
CA GLY A 223 8.43 -25.87 6.27
C GLY A 223 9.10 -27.25 6.34
N MET A 224 8.51 -28.21 5.63
CA MET A 224 9.07 -29.55 5.48
C MET A 224 10.35 -29.52 4.63
N THR A 225 11.39 -30.27 5.02
CA THR A 225 12.59 -30.43 4.20
C THR A 225 12.33 -31.38 3.02
N GLN A 226 13.19 -31.32 1.98
CA GLN A 226 13.12 -32.25 0.85
C GLN A 226 13.12 -33.72 1.31
N ALA A 227 14.05 -34.09 2.20
CA ALA A 227 14.15 -35.45 2.71
C ALA A 227 12.89 -35.89 3.48
N GLN A 228 12.28 -34.99 4.27
CA GLN A 228 11.03 -35.28 4.96
C GLN A 228 9.88 -35.50 3.97
N LEU A 229 9.76 -34.68 2.92
CA LEU A 229 8.73 -34.81 1.91
C LEU A 229 8.88 -36.10 1.10
N GLU A 230 10.10 -36.42 0.66
CA GLU A 230 10.42 -37.64 -0.10
C GLU A 230 10.25 -38.92 0.73
N SER A 231 10.34 -38.82 2.07
CA SER A 231 10.10 -39.95 2.96
C SER A 231 8.61 -40.31 3.12
N LEU A 232 7.69 -39.42 2.74
CA LEU A 232 6.26 -39.66 2.87
C LEU A 232 5.80 -40.71 1.86
N ARG A 233 5.11 -41.74 2.36
CA ARG A 233 4.50 -42.75 1.49
C ARG A 233 3.38 -42.11 0.66
N PRO A 234 3.34 -42.32 -0.67
CA PRO A 234 2.23 -41.86 -1.50
C PRO A 234 0.88 -42.30 -0.93
N TYR A 235 -0.10 -41.40 -0.92
CA TYR A 235 -1.46 -41.62 -0.41
C TYR A 235 -1.58 -41.97 1.08
N SER A 236 -0.50 -41.87 1.86
CA SER A 236 -0.58 -42.00 3.32
C SER A 236 -1.33 -40.81 3.95
N PRO A 237 -1.93 -40.98 5.15
CA PRO A 237 -2.54 -39.89 5.89
C PRO A 237 -1.59 -38.71 6.11
N ASP A 238 -0.30 -38.98 6.33
CA ASP A 238 0.73 -37.96 6.53
C ASP A 238 1.04 -37.20 5.23
N ALA A 239 1.07 -37.88 4.07
CA ALA A 239 1.18 -37.24 2.76
C ALA A 239 -0.01 -36.34 2.47
N ILE A 240 -1.24 -36.82 2.72
CA ILE A 240 -2.47 -36.03 2.52
C ILE A 240 -2.47 -34.80 3.45
N ARG A 241 -2.08 -34.99 4.71
CA ARG A 241 -1.96 -33.89 5.68
C ARG A 241 -0.94 -32.85 5.23
N ALA A 242 0.23 -33.28 4.78
CA ALA A 242 1.29 -32.39 4.29
C ALA A 242 0.79 -31.55 3.10
N ILE A 243 0.09 -32.16 2.14
CA ILE A 243 -0.50 -31.46 1.00
C ILE A 243 -1.50 -30.38 1.47
N PHE A 244 -2.40 -30.71 2.39
CA PHE A 244 -3.35 -29.71 2.90
C PHE A 244 -2.67 -28.57 3.66
N GLU A 245 -1.68 -28.87 4.52
CA GLU A 245 -0.96 -27.83 5.25
C GLU A 245 -0.17 -26.91 4.28
N ILE A 246 0.45 -27.46 3.23
CA ILE A 246 1.11 -26.68 2.18
C ILE A 246 0.08 -25.80 1.45
N MET A 247 -1.02 -26.38 0.98
CA MET A 247 -2.08 -25.62 0.31
C MET A 247 -2.60 -24.48 1.19
N PHE A 248 -2.95 -24.77 2.44
CA PHE A 248 -3.46 -23.80 3.41
C PHE A 248 -2.45 -22.68 3.69
N SER A 249 -1.16 -23.02 3.82
CA SER A 249 -0.10 -22.06 4.13
C SER A 249 0.25 -21.18 2.93
N CYS A 250 0.38 -21.76 1.73
CA CYS A 250 0.72 -21.01 0.52
C CYS A 250 -0.34 -19.95 0.19
N GLN A 251 -1.61 -20.34 0.20
CA GLN A 251 -2.70 -19.41 -0.13
C GLN A 251 -2.96 -18.38 0.98
N ALA A 252 -2.78 -18.74 2.26
CA ALA A 252 -2.85 -17.76 3.35
C ALA A 252 -1.73 -16.73 3.26
N SER A 253 -0.49 -17.19 3.02
CA SER A 253 0.69 -16.32 2.82
C SER A 253 0.48 -15.35 1.67
N PHE A 254 0.02 -15.85 0.51
CA PHE A 254 -0.32 -15.00 -0.63
C PHE A 254 -1.41 -13.98 -0.27
N ALA A 255 -2.52 -14.43 0.35
CA ALA A 255 -3.66 -13.55 0.63
C ALA A 255 -3.33 -12.43 1.62
N ASP A 256 -2.48 -12.70 2.62
CA ASP A 256 -2.03 -11.70 3.60
C ASP A 256 -0.95 -10.78 3.01
N HIS A 257 0.00 -11.29 2.24
CA HIS A 257 0.99 -10.45 1.55
C HIS A 257 0.32 -9.51 0.54
N HIS A 258 -0.58 -10.04 -0.28
CA HIS A 258 -1.34 -9.25 -1.24
C HIS A 258 -2.26 -8.22 -0.56
N ALA A 259 -2.85 -8.56 0.59
CA ALA A 259 -3.60 -7.60 1.39
C ALA A 259 -2.70 -6.45 1.89
N GLN A 260 -1.48 -6.76 2.32
CA GLN A 260 -0.49 -5.76 2.72
C GLN A 260 -0.04 -4.89 1.55
N GLU A 261 0.14 -5.46 0.34
CA GLU A 261 0.48 -4.70 -0.87
C GLU A 261 -0.64 -3.73 -1.27
N ILE A 262 -1.90 -4.17 -1.20
CA ILE A 262 -3.06 -3.33 -1.57
C ILE A 262 -3.27 -2.20 -0.56
N LEU A 263 -3.27 -2.52 0.74
CA LEU A 263 -3.62 -1.55 1.78
C LEU A 263 -2.41 -0.70 2.25
N GLY A 264 -1.21 -1.24 2.12
CA GLY A 264 0.00 -0.72 2.73
C GLY A 264 0.16 -1.15 4.20
N SER A 265 1.40 -1.09 4.70
CA SER A 265 1.77 -1.49 6.08
C SER A 265 1.08 -0.70 7.20
N HIS A 266 0.53 0.48 6.89
CA HIS A 266 -0.16 1.33 7.88
C HIS A 266 -1.62 0.90 8.07
N ASN A 267 -2.19 0.24 7.05
CA ASN A 267 -3.60 -0.10 6.97
C ASN A 267 -3.83 -1.62 7.05
N PHE A 268 -2.76 -2.40 7.19
CA PHE A 268 -2.80 -3.83 7.38
C PHE A 268 -1.87 -4.22 8.53
N LEU A 269 -2.41 -4.94 9.52
CA LEU A 269 -1.64 -5.54 10.61
C LEU A 269 -1.89 -7.04 10.63
N ARG A 270 -0.82 -7.83 10.49
CA ARG A 270 -0.86 -9.29 10.66
C ARG A 270 -0.35 -9.66 12.04
N ILE A 271 -1.15 -10.42 12.77
CA ILE A 271 -0.78 -11.04 14.04
C ILE A 271 -0.63 -12.53 13.83
N ASN A 272 0.56 -13.04 14.11
CA ASN A 272 0.82 -14.46 14.19
C ASN A 272 1.95 -14.74 15.19
N ALA A 273 2.08 -16.00 15.62
CA ALA A 273 3.19 -16.43 16.47
C ALA A 273 4.09 -17.41 15.73
N SER A 274 5.41 -17.17 15.77
CA SER A 274 6.41 -18.11 15.28
C SER A 274 6.54 -19.27 16.26
N LEU A 275 5.97 -20.42 15.92
CA LEU A 275 5.96 -21.60 16.78
C LEU A 275 7.28 -22.35 16.66
N ASP A 276 7.87 -22.70 17.81
CA ASP A 276 9.10 -23.49 17.89
C ASP A 276 8.92 -24.96 17.46
N GLN A 277 7.69 -25.44 17.49
CA GLN A 277 7.32 -26.82 17.19
C GLN A 277 6.03 -26.87 16.38
N VAL A 278 5.92 -27.89 15.53
CA VAL A 278 4.70 -28.14 14.76
C VAL A 278 3.57 -28.55 15.71
N VAL A 279 2.48 -27.78 15.67
CA VAL A 279 1.21 -28.10 16.34
C VAL A 279 0.18 -28.42 15.28
N SER A 280 -0.25 -29.67 15.25
CA SER A 280 -1.20 -30.14 14.25
C SER A 280 -2.61 -29.54 14.46
N LEU A 281 -3.39 -29.41 13.36
CA LEU A 281 -4.79 -28.92 13.35
C LEU A 281 -5.73 -29.56 14.40
N ASP A 282 -5.42 -30.76 14.86
CA ASP A 282 -6.21 -31.58 15.79
C ASP A 282 -5.43 -32.01 17.05
N GLU A 283 -4.27 -31.39 17.32
CA GLU A 283 -3.42 -31.73 18.46
C GLU A 283 -3.77 -30.87 19.69
N VAL A 284 -4.84 -31.29 20.36
CA VAL A 284 -5.50 -30.53 21.43
C VAL A 284 -4.55 -30.17 22.58
N GLU A 285 -3.82 -31.15 23.11
CA GLU A 285 -2.97 -30.95 24.29
C GLU A 285 -1.88 -29.90 24.06
N LYS A 286 -1.12 -29.99 22.96
CA LYS A 286 -0.09 -28.99 22.64
C LYS A 286 -0.70 -27.62 22.35
N ALA A 287 -1.84 -27.58 21.66
CA ALA A 287 -2.49 -26.31 21.34
C ALA A 287 -2.94 -25.57 22.62
N LEU A 288 -3.59 -26.28 23.55
CA LEU A 288 -4.11 -25.68 24.79
C LEU A 288 -3.00 -25.32 25.79
N THR A 289 -1.86 -26.02 25.76
CA THR A 289 -0.74 -25.76 26.68
C THR A 289 0.21 -24.67 26.19
N LYS A 290 0.47 -24.58 24.88
CA LYS A 290 1.47 -23.65 24.33
C LYS A 290 0.89 -22.34 23.79
N LEU A 291 -0.19 -22.42 23.02
CA LEU A 291 -0.65 -21.26 22.22
C LEU A 291 -1.23 -20.10 23.04
N PRO A 292 -1.87 -20.29 24.21
CA PRO A 292 -2.36 -19.17 25.02
C PRO A 292 -1.25 -18.18 25.42
N ALA A 293 -0.09 -18.66 25.85
CA ALA A 293 1.02 -17.79 26.25
C ALA A 293 1.53 -16.94 25.09
N TYR A 294 1.68 -17.53 23.89
CA TYR A 294 2.03 -16.78 22.69
C TYR A 294 0.96 -15.74 22.31
N ALA A 295 -0.33 -16.08 22.48
CA ALA A 295 -1.42 -15.17 22.19
C ALA A 295 -1.42 -13.95 23.13
N GLU A 296 -1.17 -14.17 24.42
CA GLU A 296 -1.05 -13.11 25.42
C GLU A 296 0.14 -12.18 25.12
N GLU A 297 1.30 -12.74 24.79
CA GLU A 297 2.48 -11.97 24.39
C GLU A 297 2.18 -11.10 23.15
N GLN A 298 1.57 -11.68 22.11
CA GLN A 298 1.22 -10.94 20.90
C GLN A 298 0.17 -9.87 21.15
N ALA A 299 -0.79 -10.10 22.05
CA ALA A 299 -1.78 -9.10 22.45
C ALA A 299 -1.10 -7.91 23.14
N GLN A 300 -0.21 -8.17 24.11
CA GLN A 300 0.53 -7.11 24.81
C GLN A 300 1.42 -6.32 23.85
N ARG A 301 2.19 -7.02 23.01
CA ARG A 301 3.15 -6.42 22.07
C ARG A 301 2.48 -5.51 21.03
N ASN A 302 1.28 -5.85 20.58
CA ASN A 302 0.61 -5.16 19.48
C ASN A 302 -0.55 -4.25 19.94
N LEU A 303 -0.83 -4.17 21.24
CA LEU A 303 -1.95 -3.41 21.79
C LEU A 303 -1.95 -1.95 21.32
N GLU A 304 -0.82 -1.26 21.45
CA GLU A 304 -0.72 0.16 21.08
C GLU A 304 -0.87 0.36 19.56
N THR A 305 -0.30 -0.53 18.75
CA THR A 305 -0.51 -0.51 17.28
C THR A 305 -2.00 -0.67 16.94
N ILE A 306 -2.70 -1.59 17.61
CA ILE A 306 -4.14 -1.82 17.40
C ILE A 306 -4.95 -0.59 17.83
N LYS A 307 -4.63 0.03 18.98
CA LYS A 307 -5.29 1.28 19.41
C LYS A 307 -5.11 2.39 18.38
N ASN A 308 -3.88 2.59 17.91
CA ASN A 308 -3.56 3.63 16.95
C ASN A 308 -4.28 3.41 15.62
N MET A 309 -4.32 2.16 15.16
CA MET A 309 -4.90 1.79 13.87
C MET A 309 -6.43 1.81 13.86
N PHE A 310 -7.08 1.44 14.97
CA PHE A 310 -8.53 1.18 15.00
C PHE A 310 -9.35 2.10 15.93
N LEU A 311 -8.73 2.80 16.89
CA LEU A 311 -9.43 3.64 17.88
C LEU A 311 -9.07 5.14 17.82
N LEU A 312 -7.81 5.50 17.59
CA LEU A 312 -7.38 6.92 17.62
C LEU A 312 -7.91 7.76 16.46
N SER A 313 -8.46 7.14 15.41
CA SER A 313 -9.16 7.85 14.33
C SER A 313 -10.55 8.37 14.73
N ASP A 314 -11.11 7.93 15.87
CA ASP A 314 -12.45 8.32 16.33
C ASP A 314 -12.46 9.52 17.32
N MET A 315 -11.30 10.07 17.72
CA MET A 315 -11.16 11.07 18.81
C MET A 315 -10.94 12.54 18.37
N SER A 316 -11.07 12.86 17.08
CA SER A 316 -10.90 14.25 16.59
C SER A 316 -12.17 15.11 16.62
N ASP A 317 -13.31 14.59 17.09
CA ASP A 317 -14.61 15.29 17.02
C ASP A 317 -15.07 15.86 18.39
N SER A 318 -14.25 16.72 19.01
CA SER A 318 -14.74 17.76 19.93
C SER A 318 -13.74 18.91 20.10
N HIS A 319 -13.48 19.67 19.04
CA HIS A 319 -13.43 21.14 19.06
C HIS A 319 -13.04 21.70 17.68
N SER A 320 -13.92 22.58 17.18
CA SER A 320 -13.72 23.67 16.21
C SER A 320 -13.00 23.42 14.87
N SER A 321 -13.83 23.51 13.82
CA SER A 321 -13.65 24.20 12.53
C SER A 321 -12.64 23.69 11.49
N ASN A 322 -13.22 23.37 10.31
CA ASN A 322 -12.70 23.47 8.95
C ASN A 322 -11.25 23.03 8.70
N GLU A 323 -11.05 21.86 8.10
CA GLU A 323 -10.63 21.75 6.69
C GLU A 323 -10.49 20.28 6.27
N SER A 324 -10.47 20.11 4.95
CA SER A 324 -10.74 18.90 4.19
C SER A 324 -9.49 18.15 3.71
N VAL A 325 -9.69 16.87 3.35
CA VAL A 325 -9.06 16.07 2.26
C VAL A 325 -8.08 14.92 2.64
N ASP A 326 -8.37 13.80 1.98
CA ASP A 326 -7.70 12.51 1.70
C ASP A 326 -6.14 12.40 1.64
N GLN A 327 -5.64 11.21 2.05
CA GLN A 327 -4.69 10.23 1.41
C GLN A 327 -3.33 10.73 0.84
N MET A 328 -2.15 10.09 0.93
CA MET A 328 -1.63 8.70 1.06
C MET A 328 -0.11 8.84 1.39
N ALA A 329 0.50 8.07 2.31
CA ALA A 329 1.96 7.79 2.37
C ALA A 329 2.32 7.11 3.71
N VAL A 330 3.56 6.61 3.84
CA VAL A 330 4.32 6.64 5.11
C VAL A 330 3.87 7.89 5.88
N THR A 331 3.27 7.76 7.06
CA THR A 331 2.64 8.93 7.68
C THR A 331 3.68 10.05 7.78
N GLU A 332 3.38 11.26 7.29
CA GLU A 332 4.25 12.44 7.44
C GLU A 332 4.68 12.66 8.90
N ASP A 333 3.96 12.09 9.87
CA ASP A 333 4.36 12.07 11.28
C ASP A 333 5.53 11.14 11.66
N GLN A 334 5.95 10.22 10.77
CA GLN A 334 7.16 9.40 10.98
C GLN A 334 8.42 9.98 10.33
N LEU A 335 8.31 11.05 9.54
CA LEU A 335 9.41 11.60 8.76
C LEU A 335 9.68 13.08 9.01
N VAL A 336 9.32 13.58 10.20
CA VAL A 336 9.21 15.01 10.59
C VAL A 336 7.76 15.46 10.38
N SER A 337 7.01 15.70 11.47
CA SER A 337 5.55 15.95 11.46
C SER A 337 5.09 16.86 10.32
N ARG A 338 3.88 16.68 9.76
CA ARG A 338 3.32 17.55 8.69
C ARG A 338 3.51 19.04 8.94
N HIS A 339 3.39 19.46 10.21
CA HIS A 339 3.65 20.84 10.63
C HIS A 339 5.10 21.27 10.40
N LEU A 340 6.07 20.40 10.68
CA LEU A 340 7.47 20.66 10.39
C LEU A 340 7.76 20.61 8.87
N ILE A 341 7.19 19.68 8.09
CA ILE A 341 7.36 19.64 6.62
C ILE A 341 6.74 20.88 5.96
N ALA A 342 5.52 21.26 6.35
CA ALA A 342 4.88 22.48 5.87
C ALA A 342 5.61 23.75 6.37
N ALA A 343 6.10 23.76 7.62
CA ALA A 343 6.95 24.86 8.13
C ALA A 343 8.28 24.97 7.38
N THR A 344 8.82 23.85 6.86
CA THR A 344 10.01 23.88 5.98
C THR A 344 9.69 24.41 4.58
N GLY A 345 8.42 24.45 4.17
CA GLY A 345 7.98 24.94 2.87
C GLY A 345 7.93 23.87 1.79
N LEU A 346 8.02 22.58 2.10
CA LEU A 346 7.84 21.50 1.13
C LEU A 346 6.35 21.34 0.80
N THR A 347 5.96 21.59 -0.44
CA THR A 347 4.55 21.59 -0.90
C THR A 347 4.20 20.37 -1.75
N GLY A 348 5.20 19.65 -2.26
CA GLY A 348 4.96 18.44 -3.05
C GLY A 348 6.16 17.50 -3.11
N PHE A 349 5.90 16.20 -3.23
CA PHE A 349 6.90 15.17 -3.52
C PHE A 349 6.35 14.20 -4.56
N TYR A 350 7.15 13.90 -5.57
CA TYR A 350 6.81 13.08 -6.73
C TYR A 350 7.83 11.94 -6.83
N PRO A 351 7.46 10.71 -6.46
CA PRO A 351 8.40 9.58 -6.37
C PRO A 351 8.85 9.05 -7.74
N SER A 352 8.09 9.33 -8.81
CA SER A 352 8.51 9.11 -10.19
C SER A 352 7.82 10.08 -11.15
N ARG A 353 8.31 10.21 -12.39
CA ARG A 353 7.63 10.97 -13.46
C ARG A 353 6.21 10.49 -13.73
N ASP A 354 5.90 9.21 -13.50
CA ASP A 354 4.55 8.67 -13.68
C ASP A 354 3.56 9.25 -12.66
N HIS A 355 4.05 9.74 -11.51
CA HIS A 355 3.23 10.30 -10.44
C HIS A 355 2.83 11.77 -10.67
N TYR A 356 3.41 12.44 -11.67
CA TYR A 356 2.98 13.77 -12.10
C TYR A 356 1.49 13.78 -12.52
N MET A 357 0.98 12.67 -13.05
CA MET A 357 -0.41 12.51 -13.48
C MET A 357 -1.41 12.34 -12.33
N LEU A 358 -0.96 11.91 -11.15
CA LEU A 358 -1.83 11.45 -10.07
C LEU A 358 -2.35 12.58 -9.16
N ARG A 359 -1.73 13.78 -9.19
CA ARG A 359 -2.13 14.95 -8.35
C ARG A 359 -2.99 16.00 -9.06
N GLY A 360 -3.81 15.59 -10.04
CA GLY A 360 -4.83 16.46 -10.65
C GLY A 360 -4.32 17.35 -11.80
N LYS A 361 -5.26 18.09 -12.41
CA LYS A 361 -5.18 18.67 -13.77
C LYS A 361 -4.01 19.63 -14.05
N SER A 362 -3.28 20.10 -13.03
CA SER A 362 -2.23 21.14 -13.16
C SER A 362 -0.79 20.61 -13.21
N ALA A 363 -0.54 19.33 -12.89
CA ALA A 363 0.82 18.80 -12.74
C ALA A 363 1.19 17.69 -13.74
N SER A 364 0.33 17.38 -14.73
CA SER A 364 0.55 16.24 -15.62
C SER A 364 1.79 16.34 -16.52
N SER A 365 2.41 17.54 -16.63
CA SER A 365 3.52 17.81 -17.53
C SER A 365 4.16 19.19 -17.24
N ILE A 366 5.45 19.36 -17.56
CA ILE A 366 6.25 20.58 -17.29
C ILE A 366 5.58 21.85 -17.85
N ASP A 367 4.98 21.74 -19.02
CA ASP A 367 4.27 22.80 -19.72
C ASP A 367 3.09 23.31 -18.86
N LYS A 368 2.30 22.43 -18.23
CA LYS A 368 1.20 22.85 -17.32
C LYS A 368 1.70 23.51 -16.06
N TYR A 369 2.81 23.03 -15.49
CA TYR A 369 3.41 23.65 -14.32
C TYR A 369 3.88 25.08 -14.64
N VAL A 370 4.63 25.26 -15.75
CA VAL A 370 5.08 26.56 -16.26
C VAL A 370 3.89 27.47 -16.59
N ALA A 371 2.77 26.92 -17.07
CA ALA A 371 1.56 27.70 -17.35
C ALA A 371 0.95 28.36 -16.10
N THR A 372 1.26 27.88 -14.88
CA THR A 372 0.77 28.49 -13.63
C THR A 372 1.52 29.75 -13.23
N ALA A 373 2.69 30.01 -13.79
CA ALA A 373 3.50 31.19 -13.50
C ALA A 373 2.79 32.48 -13.94
N ARG A 374 2.91 33.54 -13.15
CA ARG A 374 2.25 34.84 -13.40
C ARG A 374 3.21 35.94 -13.85
N ASN A 375 4.43 35.93 -13.33
CA ASN A 375 5.41 37.00 -13.47
C ASN A 375 6.75 36.50 -14.02
N SER A 376 7.23 35.33 -13.62
CA SER A 376 8.51 34.82 -14.11
C SER A 376 8.64 33.30 -14.08
N VAL A 377 9.48 32.77 -14.96
CA VAL A 377 9.94 31.38 -14.97
C VAL A 377 11.46 31.38 -15.09
N VAL A 378 12.12 30.66 -14.19
CA VAL A 378 13.55 30.38 -14.27
C VAL A 378 13.75 28.88 -14.30
N MET A 379 14.44 28.38 -15.32
CA MET A 379 14.74 26.96 -15.47
C MET A 379 16.24 26.74 -15.41
N VAL A 380 16.69 25.87 -14.51
CA VAL A 380 18.09 25.44 -14.40
C VAL A 380 18.18 23.95 -14.68
N SER A 381 18.97 23.53 -15.65
CA SER A 381 19.09 22.11 -15.98
C SER A 381 20.45 21.75 -16.58
N ILE A 382 20.81 20.46 -16.53
CA ILE A 382 21.97 19.95 -17.27
C ILE A 382 21.68 20.02 -18.78
N ASN A 383 20.49 19.57 -19.20
CA ASN A 383 20.01 19.66 -20.57
C ASN A 383 18.48 19.61 -20.58
N LEU A 384 17.82 20.30 -21.50
CA LEU A 384 16.36 20.20 -21.68
C LEU A 384 15.98 18.99 -22.54
N MET A 385 14.71 18.60 -22.44
CA MET A 385 14.14 17.50 -23.22
C MET A 385 14.01 17.92 -24.70
N THR A 386 14.30 17.01 -25.63
CA THR A 386 14.23 17.24 -27.09
C THR A 386 12.95 16.65 -27.70
N GLY A 387 12.58 17.09 -28.91
CA GLY A 387 11.39 16.64 -29.64
C GLY A 387 10.10 17.36 -29.18
N MET A 388 8.94 16.72 -29.33
CA MET A 388 7.62 17.35 -29.09
C MET A 388 7.48 18.05 -27.72
N GLN A 389 8.15 17.55 -26.68
CA GLN A 389 8.11 18.18 -25.35
C GLN A 389 8.83 19.53 -25.28
N PHE A 390 9.83 19.76 -26.14
CA PHE A 390 10.48 21.06 -26.29
C PHE A 390 9.54 22.08 -26.94
N ASP A 391 8.85 21.64 -28.00
CA ASP A 391 7.92 22.48 -28.75
C ASP A 391 6.73 22.93 -27.89
N ASP A 392 6.19 22.03 -27.06
CA ASP A 392 5.13 22.34 -26.10
C ASP A 392 5.59 23.40 -25.09
N LEU A 393 6.83 23.28 -24.58
CA LEU A 393 7.42 24.26 -23.66
C LEU A 393 7.56 25.62 -24.34
N CYS A 394 8.17 25.67 -25.53
CA CYS A 394 8.33 26.90 -26.31
C CYS A 394 6.98 27.57 -26.62
N THR A 395 5.95 26.79 -26.94
CA THR A 395 4.59 27.29 -27.17
C THR A 395 4.05 28.01 -25.94
N ILE A 396 4.20 27.43 -24.75
CA ILE A 396 3.73 28.05 -23.51
C ILE A 396 4.55 29.28 -23.13
N LEU A 397 5.86 29.23 -23.29
CA LEU A 397 6.73 30.37 -23.02
C LEU A 397 6.42 31.54 -23.95
N ARG A 398 6.16 31.29 -25.24
CA ARG A 398 5.74 32.32 -26.20
C ARG A 398 4.45 32.98 -25.75
N ARG A 399 3.42 32.16 -25.50
CA ARG A 399 2.12 32.65 -25.00
C ARG A 399 2.30 33.51 -23.75
N LYS A 400 3.10 33.06 -22.78
CA LYS A 400 3.37 33.84 -21.56
C LYS A 400 4.09 35.14 -21.85
N LEU A 401 5.11 35.14 -22.70
CA LEU A 401 5.88 36.34 -23.05
C LEU A 401 5.06 37.36 -23.83
N GLU A 402 4.12 36.91 -24.68
CA GLU A 402 3.32 37.77 -25.57
C GLU A 402 2.00 38.25 -24.94
N ASP A 403 1.32 37.43 -24.12
CA ASP A 403 -0.01 37.77 -23.59
C ASP A 403 0.00 38.66 -22.33
N THR A 404 1.09 38.69 -21.58
CA THR A 404 1.11 39.25 -20.20
C THR A 404 1.53 40.72 -20.14
N ASN A 405 0.83 41.63 -20.83
CA ASN A 405 1.05 43.10 -20.75
C ASN A 405 2.54 43.53 -20.73
N GLY A 406 3.43 42.77 -21.36
CA GLY A 406 4.89 43.00 -21.40
C GLY A 406 5.69 42.77 -20.11
N LYS A 407 5.16 42.13 -19.06
CA LYS A 407 5.86 42.03 -17.75
C LYS A 407 6.52 40.69 -17.45
N PHE A 408 6.16 39.62 -18.15
CA PHE A 408 6.64 38.28 -17.82
C PHE A 408 8.10 38.05 -18.22
N GLN A 409 8.91 37.46 -17.36
CA GLN A 409 10.33 37.18 -17.60
C GLN A 409 10.63 35.68 -17.65
N VAL A 410 11.53 35.29 -18.56
CA VAL A 410 11.98 33.90 -18.72
C VAL A 410 13.48 33.84 -18.71
N VAL A 411 14.05 32.99 -17.85
CA VAL A 411 15.48 32.71 -17.80
C VAL A 411 15.69 31.20 -17.89
N ILE A 412 16.53 30.76 -18.82
CA ILE A 412 16.91 29.34 -18.95
C ILE A 412 18.42 29.22 -18.80
N SER A 413 18.88 28.41 -17.85
CA SER A 413 20.30 28.17 -17.58
C SER A 413 20.64 26.70 -17.79
N LEU A 414 21.57 26.45 -18.71
CA LEU A 414 22.05 25.11 -19.05
C LEU A 414 23.48 24.91 -18.58
N LEU A 415 23.86 23.66 -18.34
CA LEU A 415 25.24 23.34 -17.97
C LEU A 415 26.17 23.72 -19.12
N ASN A 416 27.28 24.39 -18.81
CA ASN A 416 28.21 24.85 -19.83
C ASN A 416 28.82 23.67 -20.63
N PRO A 417 28.47 23.49 -21.92
CA PRO A 417 28.92 22.34 -22.71
C PRO A 417 30.37 22.44 -23.16
N TYR A 418 31.01 23.60 -22.93
CA TYR A 418 32.40 23.87 -23.31
C TYR A 418 33.40 23.53 -22.20
N ARG A 419 32.93 22.99 -21.07
CA ARG A 419 33.75 22.54 -19.94
C ARG A 419 33.94 21.03 -19.98
N ASP A 420 35.06 20.60 -20.54
CA ASP A 420 35.39 19.17 -20.68
C ASP A 420 35.39 18.42 -19.34
N ASP A 421 35.79 19.08 -18.27
CA ASP A 421 35.77 18.55 -16.90
C ASP A 421 34.34 18.27 -16.41
N LEU A 422 33.37 19.15 -16.72
CA LEU A 422 31.96 18.93 -16.38
C LEU A 422 31.36 17.80 -17.22
N MET A 423 31.65 17.78 -18.53
CA MET A 423 31.14 16.77 -19.46
C MET A 423 31.66 15.37 -19.13
N SER A 424 32.94 15.26 -18.79
CA SER A 424 33.56 13.98 -18.38
C SER A 424 33.07 13.47 -17.03
N THR A 425 32.73 14.39 -16.11
CA THR A 425 32.15 14.02 -14.81
C THR A 425 30.70 13.53 -14.93
N LEU A 426 29.87 14.21 -15.72
CA LEU A 426 28.43 13.93 -15.80
C LEU A 426 28.02 12.95 -16.89
N GLY A 427 28.78 12.83 -17.98
CA GLY A 427 28.47 11.87 -19.05
C GLY A 427 28.23 10.46 -18.51
N PRO A 428 29.21 9.85 -17.81
CA PRO A 428 29.08 8.49 -17.27
C PRO A 428 27.92 8.33 -16.28
N SER A 429 27.67 9.32 -15.41
CA SER A 429 26.59 9.25 -14.42
C SER A 429 25.19 9.30 -15.05
N LEU A 430 25.09 9.92 -16.23
CA LEU A 430 23.88 9.97 -17.05
C LEU A 430 23.78 8.84 -18.07
N GLY A 431 24.79 7.95 -18.14
CA GLY A 431 24.84 6.88 -19.13
C GLY A 431 25.04 7.38 -20.57
N LYS A 432 25.69 8.53 -20.74
CA LYS A 432 25.96 9.18 -22.03
C LYS A 432 27.46 9.36 -22.21
N GLU A 433 27.93 9.32 -23.46
CA GLU A 433 29.31 9.76 -23.75
C GLU A 433 29.44 11.26 -23.53
N SER A 434 30.58 11.71 -22.99
CA SER A 434 30.83 13.13 -22.68
C SER A 434 30.64 14.04 -23.90
N LYS A 435 31.10 13.56 -25.07
CA LYS A 435 30.93 14.28 -26.34
C LYS A 435 29.46 14.38 -26.75
N TYR A 436 28.72 13.28 -26.65
CA TYR A 436 27.29 13.26 -26.95
C TYR A 436 26.49 14.20 -26.02
N LEU A 437 26.82 14.23 -24.73
CA LEU A 437 26.21 15.15 -23.78
C LEU A 437 26.50 16.62 -24.15
N SER A 438 27.77 16.96 -24.44
CA SER A 438 28.18 18.29 -24.88
C SER A 438 27.44 18.73 -26.14
N ASP A 439 27.39 17.88 -27.16
CA ASP A 439 26.77 18.20 -28.44
C ASP A 439 25.25 18.35 -28.32
N SER A 440 24.60 17.49 -27.52
CA SER A 440 23.16 17.60 -27.25
C SER A 440 22.79 18.88 -26.50
N ILE A 441 23.63 19.37 -25.58
CA ILE A 441 23.40 20.65 -24.90
C ILE A 441 23.58 21.82 -25.89
N LYS A 442 24.58 21.78 -26.76
CA LYS A 442 24.79 22.80 -27.81
C LYS A 442 23.61 22.88 -28.76
N GLU A 443 23.05 21.75 -29.15
CA GLU A 443 21.83 21.68 -29.97
C GLU A 443 20.66 22.37 -29.28
N THR A 444 20.40 22.06 -28.01
CA THR A 444 19.37 22.72 -27.20
C THR A 444 19.58 24.23 -27.12
N ILE A 445 20.83 24.70 -26.92
CA ILE A 445 21.15 26.14 -26.91
C ILE A 445 20.80 26.78 -28.26
N GLY A 446 21.16 26.13 -29.37
CA GLY A 446 20.81 26.57 -30.72
C GLY A 446 19.30 26.76 -30.89
N ASN A 447 18.52 25.75 -30.52
CA ASN A 447 17.06 25.78 -30.60
C ASN A 447 16.45 26.90 -29.73
N LEU A 448 16.99 27.14 -28.52
CA LEU A 448 16.51 28.23 -27.65
C LEU A 448 16.80 29.62 -28.22
N LEU A 449 17.94 29.81 -28.88
CA LEU A 449 18.26 31.09 -29.52
C LEU A 449 17.44 31.31 -30.80
N GLU A 450 17.15 30.26 -31.57
CA GLU A 450 16.19 30.33 -32.68
C GLU A 450 14.79 30.68 -32.17
N PHE A 451 14.36 30.05 -31.07
CA PHE A 451 13.13 30.41 -30.40
C PHE A 451 13.12 31.88 -29.95
N GLN A 452 14.20 32.36 -29.32
CA GLN A 452 14.32 33.76 -28.90
C GLN A 452 14.11 34.69 -30.10
N LYS A 453 14.79 34.45 -31.23
CA LYS A 453 14.64 35.26 -32.46
C LYS A 453 13.22 35.28 -33.03
N SER A 454 12.47 34.19 -32.83
CA SER A 454 11.09 34.08 -33.29
C SER A 454 10.10 34.94 -32.49
N LEU A 455 10.51 35.46 -31.32
CA LEU A 455 9.69 36.32 -30.47
C LEU A 455 9.74 37.78 -30.93
N SER A 456 8.73 38.57 -30.54
CA SER A 456 8.75 40.04 -30.71
C SER A 456 9.96 40.69 -30.03
N SER A 457 10.42 41.86 -30.52
CA SER A 457 11.58 42.55 -29.94
C SER A 457 11.46 42.82 -28.44
N SER A 458 10.26 43.19 -27.96
CA SER A 458 10.00 43.38 -26.52
C SER A 458 10.02 42.08 -25.72
N SER A 459 9.65 40.95 -26.33
CA SER A 459 9.73 39.63 -25.69
C SER A 459 11.16 39.07 -25.68
N GLN A 460 11.98 39.40 -26.68
CA GLN A 460 13.39 38.98 -26.75
C GLN A 460 14.21 39.50 -25.56
N GLU A 461 14.00 40.76 -25.15
CA GLU A 461 14.69 41.36 -23.99
C GLU A 461 14.33 40.70 -22.66
N ARG A 462 13.18 40.00 -22.60
CA ARG A 462 12.67 39.34 -21.39
C ARG A 462 12.92 37.83 -21.38
N PHE A 463 13.56 37.29 -22.41
CA PHE A 463 13.97 35.89 -22.50
C PHE A 463 15.50 35.83 -22.53
N SER A 464 16.14 35.15 -21.57
CA SER A 464 17.58 35.00 -21.54
C SER A 464 18.02 33.54 -21.39
N VAL A 465 19.16 33.21 -22.01
CA VAL A 465 19.80 31.88 -21.92
C VAL A 465 21.17 32.04 -21.28
N HIS A 466 21.47 31.25 -20.24
CA HIS A 466 22.72 31.29 -19.48
C HIS A 466 23.44 29.94 -19.49
N LEU A 467 24.77 29.95 -19.31
CA LEU A 467 25.61 28.76 -19.17
C LEU A 467 26.29 28.73 -17.80
N HIS A 468 25.81 27.88 -16.90
CA HIS A 468 26.39 27.73 -15.57
C HIS A 468 27.55 26.74 -15.55
N ASN A 469 28.53 26.97 -14.68
CA ASN A 469 29.73 26.14 -14.56
C ASN A 469 29.70 25.20 -13.34
N SER A 470 28.61 25.22 -12.59
CA SER A 470 28.42 24.48 -11.35
C SER A 470 27.38 23.36 -11.54
N ILE A 471 27.66 22.15 -11.04
CA ILE A 471 26.72 21.03 -11.17
C ILE A 471 25.53 21.27 -10.23
N PRO A 472 24.30 21.43 -10.73
CA PRO A 472 23.15 21.62 -9.86
C PRO A 472 22.80 20.32 -9.15
N PHE A 473 22.25 20.44 -7.94
CA PHE A 473 21.73 19.28 -7.18
C PHE A 473 20.63 18.51 -7.95
N GLY A 474 19.81 19.24 -8.71
CA GLY A 474 18.81 18.71 -9.62
C GLY A 474 18.46 19.74 -10.69
N SER A 475 17.64 19.37 -11.67
CA SER A 475 17.05 20.37 -12.56
C SER A 475 15.94 21.10 -11.80
N ALA A 476 15.92 22.43 -11.83
CA ALA A 476 14.94 23.24 -11.12
C ALA A 476 14.08 24.05 -12.08
N ILE A 477 12.79 24.17 -11.77
CA ILE A 477 11.85 25.10 -12.39
C ILE A 477 11.31 26.00 -11.28
N MET A 478 11.73 27.25 -11.30
CA MET A 478 11.42 28.27 -10.31
C MET A 478 10.40 29.23 -10.93
N ILE A 479 9.15 29.20 -10.47
CA ILE A 479 8.09 30.08 -10.94
C ILE A 479 7.84 31.16 -9.91
N ASP A 480 7.76 32.41 -10.38
CA ASP A 480 7.47 33.58 -9.54
C ASP A 480 8.35 33.64 -8.28
N HIS A 481 9.61 33.18 -8.39
CA HIS A 481 10.36 32.76 -7.20
C HIS A 481 10.76 33.89 -6.24
N LYS A 482 10.70 35.13 -6.73
CA LYS A 482 10.94 36.35 -5.97
C LYS A 482 9.67 36.89 -5.31
N ASP A 483 8.52 36.32 -5.63
CA ASP A 483 7.21 36.72 -5.11
C ASP A 483 6.83 35.89 -3.88
N ALA A 484 5.91 36.43 -3.08
CA ALA A 484 5.40 35.76 -1.87
C ALA A 484 4.69 34.41 -2.14
N HIS A 485 4.32 34.14 -3.40
CA HIS A 485 3.65 32.91 -3.83
C HIS A 485 4.48 32.07 -4.80
N GLY A 486 5.80 32.32 -4.83
CA GLY A 486 6.72 31.59 -5.68
C GLY A 486 6.74 30.10 -5.35
N ARG A 487 7.13 29.28 -6.34
CA ARG A 487 7.31 27.83 -6.17
C ARG A 487 8.56 27.38 -6.90
N ILE A 488 9.28 26.44 -6.31
CA ILE A 488 10.47 25.83 -6.92
C ILE A 488 10.27 24.34 -6.95
N GLN A 489 10.18 23.78 -8.16
CA GLN A 489 10.18 22.33 -8.36
C GLN A 489 11.58 21.88 -8.73
N ILE A 490 12.15 20.93 -7.99
CA ILE A 490 13.45 20.31 -8.26
C ILE A 490 13.23 18.87 -8.64
N GLU A 491 13.80 18.44 -9.76
CA GLU A 491 13.84 17.06 -10.21
C GLU A 491 15.28 16.54 -10.22
N THR A 492 15.52 15.40 -9.58
CA THR A 492 16.81 14.73 -9.58
C THR A 492 16.65 13.23 -9.82
N LYS A 493 17.76 12.57 -10.14
CA LYS A 493 17.76 11.18 -10.59
C LYS A 493 18.65 10.31 -9.69
N PRO A 494 18.18 9.14 -9.25
CA PRO A 494 19.03 8.15 -8.60
C PRO A 494 20.12 7.63 -9.55
N TYR A 495 21.34 7.45 -9.02
CA TYR A 495 22.48 6.96 -9.78
C TYR A 495 22.19 5.59 -10.43
N LYS A 496 22.56 5.42 -11.72
CA LYS A 496 22.30 4.22 -12.54
C LYS A 496 20.83 3.82 -12.76
N ALA A 497 19.84 4.61 -12.33
CA ALA A 497 18.44 4.33 -12.62
C ALA A 497 18.05 4.68 -14.08
N ALA A 498 16.94 4.16 -14.58
CA ALA A 498 16.38 4.60 -15.87
C ALA A 498 15.85 6.06 -15.77
N LEU A 499 15.84 6.81 -16.88
CA LEU A 499 15.35 8.21 -16.93
C LEU A 499 13.92 8.40 -16.37
N ARG A 500 13.05 7.38 -16.49
CA ARG A 500 11.68 7.41 -15.95
C ARG A 500 11.60 7.25 -14.42
N ARG A 501 12.71 6.97 -13.75
CA ARG A 501 12.81 6.80 -12.29
C ARG A 501 13.42 8.03 -11.58
N SER A 502 13.36 9.21 -12.18
CA SER A 502 13.66 10.46 -11.46
C SER A 502 12.56 10.78 -10.47
N PHE A 503 12.91 11.38 -9.34
CA PHE A 503 11.96 11.91 -8.37
C PHE A 503 12.06 13.43 -8.35
N ALA A 504 10.99 14.09 -7.92
CA ALA A 504 10.96 15.54 -7.79
C ALA A 504 10.29 15.97 -6.49
N PHE A 505 10.55 17.19 -6.08
CA PHE A 505 9.85 17.83 -4.98
C PHE A 505 9.65 19.31 -5.25
N GLU A 506 8.65 19.90 -4.61
CA GLU A 506 8.28 21.30 -4.74
C GLU A 506 8.39 21.99 -3.39
N VAL A 507 8.91 23.22 -3.40
CA VAL A 507 8.97 24.09 -2.23
C VAL A 507 8.32 25.45 -2.49
N ALA A 508 7.75 26.08 -1.46
CA ALA A 508 7.14 27.41 -1.46
C ALA A 508 7.55 28.25 -0.22
N PRO A 509 7.44 29.59 -0.25
CA PRO A 509 7.80 30.47 0.87
C PRO A 509 6.96 30.22 2.14
N THR A 510 7.61 30.24 3.31
CA THR A 510 6.96 30.10 4.63
C THR A 510 7.12 31.31 5.54
N GLY A 511 7.71 32.41 5.04
CA GLY A 511 7.79 33.70 5.75
C GLY A 511 9.01 33.90 6.68
N ILE A 512 9.87 32.89 6.86
CA ILE A 512 11.17 32.95 7.59
C ILE A 512 12.26 32.34 6.70
N ASP A 513 13.54 32.65 6.94
CA ASP A 513 14.74 32.03 6.32
C ASP A 513 14.70 30.49 6.39
N GLY A 514 14.00 29.87 5.44
CA GLY A 514 13.73 28.43 5.38
C GLY A 514 14.23 27.79 4.09
N LEU A 515 13.90 26.51 3.90
CA LEU A 515 14.37 25.68 2.78
C LEU A 515 14.16 26.35 1.41
N TYR A 516 13.01 27.02 1.22
CA TYR A 516 12.71 27.79 0.01
C TYR A 516 13.75 28.87 -0.27
N ALA A 517 14.07 29.71 0.73
CA ALA A 517 15.02 30.81 0.59
C ALA A 517 16.44 30.28 0.34
N THR A 518 16.83 29.19 1.02
CA THR A 518 18.12 28.52 0.81
C THR A 518 18.25 27.98 -0.61
N ILE A 519 17.22 27.26 -1.09
CA ILE A 519 17.19 26.72 -2.46
C ILE A 519 17.20 27.87 -3.47
N ALA A 520 16.34 28.86 -3.30
CA ALA A 520 16.27 30.02 -4.20
C ALA A 520 17.63 30.71 -4.31
N THR A 521 18.27 30.99 -3.18
CA THR A 521 19.60 31.62 -3.13
C THR A 521 20.65 30.75 -3.81
N GLY A 522 20.69 29.45 -3.55
CA GLY A 522 21.67 28.55 -4.17
C GLY A 522 21.52 28.46 -5.69
N TYR A 523 20.29 28.40 -6.22
CA TYR A 523 20.08 28.45 -7.66
C TYR A 523 20.31 29.85 -8.25
N GLU A 524 20.06 30.94 -7.50
CA GLU A 524 20.45 32.29 -7.91
C GLU A 524 21.97 32.46 -8.00
N GLU A 525 22.74 31.92 -7.05
CA GLU A 525 24.20 31.92 -7.11
C GLU A 525 24.71 31.14 -8.32
N LEU A 526 24.09 29.98 -8.60
CA LEU A 526 24.38 29.21 -9.82
C LEU A 526 24.07 30.00 -11.09
N LEU A 527 22.99 30.78 -11.12
CA LEU A 527 22.67 31.68 -12.23
C LEU A 527 23.68 32.82 -12.36
N ARG A 528 24.22 33.34 -11.25
CA ARG A 528 25.27 34.38 -11.24
C ARG A 528 26.63 33.85 -11.71
N ASP A 529 26.96 32.59 -11.44
CA ASP A 529 28.07 31.87 -12.09
C ASP A 529 27.81 31.67 -13.61
N GLY A 530 26.54 31.69 -14.00
CA GLY A 530 26.09 31.56 -15.37
C GLY A 530 26.47 32.73 -16.28
N LYS A 531 27.16 32.45 -17.38
CA LYS A 531 27.41 33.45 -18.43
C LYS A 531 26.22 33.55 -19.37
N LEU A 532 25.75 34.77 -19.64
CA LEU A 532 24.73 35.02 -20.66
C LEU A 532 25.25 34.56 -22.03
N VAL A 533 24.44 33.79 -22.76
CA VAL A 533 24.79 33.32 -24.11
C VAL A 533 24.49 34.44 -25.11
N SER A 534 25.50 34.83 -25.86
CA SER A 534 25.34 35.65 -27.06
C SER A 534 25.62 34.82 -28.33
N GLU A 535 25.10 35.25 -29.48
CA GLU A 535 25.39 34.59 -30.77
C GLU A 535 26.89 34.52 -31.11
N LYS A 536 27.71 35.41 -30.54
CA LYS A 536 29.16 35.41 -30.75
C LYS A 536 29.83 34.20 -30.10
N ASP A 537 29.30 33.72 -28.98
CA ASP A 537 29.88 32.62 -28.19
C ASP A 537 29.74 31.25 -28.89
N LEU A 538 28.69 31.07 -29.69
CA LEU A 538 28.49 29.87 -30.53
C LEU A 538 29.40 29.85 -31.77
N LYS A 539 29.85 31.01 -32.25
CA LYS A 539 30.71 31.14 -33.44
C LYS A 539 32.21 31.08 -33.12
N GLU A 540 32.63 31.46 -31.90
CA GLU A 540 34.05 31.46 -31.53
C GLU A 540 34.62 30.09 -31.17
N THR A 541 33.79 29.08 -30.89
CA THR A 541 34.22 27.74 -30.47
C THR A 541 34.26 26.71 -31.61
N SER A 542 33.82 27.07 -32.82
CA SER A 542 33.90 26.23 -34.03
C SER A 542 35.21 26.39 -34.82
N LYS A 543 36.16 27.21 -34.35
CA LYS A 543 37.53 27.23 -34.89
C LYS A 543 38.41 26.22 -34.15
N PRO A 544 38.99 25.22 -34.83
CA PRO A 544 39.89 24.28 -34.19
C PRO A 544 41.13 25.03 -33.69
N LYS A 545 41.40 24.96 -32.38
CA LYS A 545 42.71 25.32 -31.84
C LYS A 545 43.73 24.33 -32.40
N ASN A 546 44.47 24.73 -33.42
CA ASN A 546 45.68 24.06 -33.88
C ASN A 546 46.69 23.97 -32.71
N ARG A 547 46.62 22.90 -31.92
CA ARG A 547 47.69 22.54 -30.99
C ARG A 547 48.83 21.92 -31.81
N LYS A 548 49.89 22.72 -31.99
CA LYS A 548 51.19 22.27 -32.48
C LYS A 548 51.63 21.02 -31.71
N GLN A 549 51.84 19.92 -32.43
CA GLN A 549 52.56 18.74 -31.94
C GLN A 549 54.00 19.14 -31.59
N THR A 550 54.34 19.17 -30.32
CA THR A 550 55.73 19.05 -29.87
C THR A 550 56.11 17.57 -29.90
N LYS A 551 57.03 17.22 -30.81
CA LYS A 551 57.68 15.91 -30.90
C LYS A 551 58.41 15.56 -29.59
N PRO A 552 58.48 14.28 -29.21
CA PRO A 552 59.32 13.85 -28.08
C PRO A 552 60.79 13.93 -28.49
N LYS A 553 61.63 14.48 -27.61
CA LYS A 553 63.09 14.34 -27.72
C LYS A 553 63.48 12.91 -27.31
N LYS A 554 64.38 12.34 -28.09
CA LYS A 554 65.08 11.07 -27.87
C LYS A 554 65.80 11.03 -26.53
#